data_AF-A0A369JMT0-F1
#
_entry.id   AF-A0A369JMT0-F1
#
_cell.length_a   1.000
_cell.length_b   1.000
_cell.length_c   1.000
_cell.angle_alpha   90.00
_cell.angle_beta   90.00
_cell.angle_gamma   90.00
#
_symmetry.space_group_name_H-M   'P 1'
#
loop_
_entity.id
_entity.type
_entity.pdbx_description
1 polymer ?
#
loop_
_entity_poly.entity_id
_entity_poly.type
_entity_poly.pdbx_seq_one_letter_code
_entity_poly.pdbx_strand_id
1 'polypeptide(L)'
;MTPGPNSITTEFSQIWESFIPFPYLQVFHRGAYYAVDVIPDEVAVISLNTMYFYDSNKAVGGCTFRDADDPGNLQLDWLEVQLKHYRNRGLQVWITGHVPPSPGNFFPDCYVRYVELSLRFQDTILGHLFGHMNADHFSFLEAIDLEFAEDEDGCKRKTMQQHNLYDTLLHEFSALPTKAKDVDLGDYAVVNTSPPVVPNPYLPSFRVFSYNISAPAIKTEGKKRRHGHRRGNSPNKAAVCRTKVNKQTWKCYLNETWYTDPESPSRSNKQWTPLGYAQYYLPNLKDANKTHEPRFKLEYLTFPPQLLHPPAVRADGRHDFRYPIPLRHLPRSLRNASTTESKYAPYGMADLTIGSWMKLAQELGDANSKKLRKRFRKYMYMGGEEG
;
A
#
# COMPACT_ATOMS: atom_id res chain seq x y z
N MET A 1 -0.34 14.87 16.61
CA MET A 1 1.10 15.11 16.88
C MET A 1 1.45 16.50 16.39
N THR A 2 2.09 17.32 17.21
CA THR A 2 2.55 18.66 16.82
C THR A 2 3.81 18.57 15.94
N PRO A 3 4.10 19.59 15.12
CA PRO A 3 5.38 19.71 14.41
C PRO A 3 6.57 19.61 15.37
N GLY A 4 7.68 19.01 14.90
CA GLY A 4 8.95 19.03 15.59
C GLY A 4 9.74 20.31 15.30
N PRO A 5 10.85 20.56 16.01
CA PRO A 5 11.42 19.72 17.07
C PRO A 5 10.62 19.81 18.37
N ASN A 6 10.40 18.67 19.03
CA ASN A 6 9.77 18.59 20.35
C ASN A 6 10.34 17.40 21.15
N SER A 7 9.88 17.21 22.39
CA SER A 7 10.38 16.12 23.25
C SER A 7 10.15 14.73 22.64
N ILE A 8 9.03 14.53 21.95
CA ILE A 8 8.71 13.25 21.31
C ILE A 8 9.65 12.98 20.12
N THR A 9 9.84 13.94 19.21
CA THR A 9 10.73 13.73 18.05
C THR A 9 12.19 13.57 18.48
N THR A 10 12.60 14.24 19.56
CA THR A 10 13.92 14.09 20.17
C THR A 10 14.11 12.69 20.75
N GLU A 11 13.16 12.20 21.54
CA GLU A 11 13.23 10.86 22.14
C GLU A 11 13.31 9.78 21.04
N PHE A 12 12.43 9.84 20.04
CA PHE A 12 12.46 8.86 18.94
C PHE A 12 13.75 8.94 18.11
N SER A 13 14.33 10.13 17.95
CA SER A 13 15.61 10.26 17.24
C SER A 13 16.75 9.54 17.95
N GLN A 14 16.72 9.48 19.29
CA GLN A 14 17.70 8.76 20.10
C GLN A 14 17.45 7.25 20.05
N ILE A 15 16.19 6.81 20.24
CA ILE A 15 15.83 5.39 20.20
C ILE A 15 16.13 4.78 18.82
N TRP A 16 15.94 5.54 17.74
CA TRP A 16 16.09 5.07 16.35
C TRP A 16 17.35 5.58 15.65
N GLU A 17 18.33 6.11 16.37
CA GLU A 17 19.57 6.65 15.81
C GLU A 17 20.26 5.65 14.84
N SER A 18 20.25 4.36 15.20
CA SER A 18 20.84 3.30 14.37
C SER A 18 20.08 2.99 13.06
N PHE A 19 18.81 3.40 12.95
CA PHE A 19 17.98 3.18 11.76
C PHE A 19 17.89 4.41 10.85
N ILE A 20 18.11 5.61 11.40
CA ILE A 20 17.97 6.87 10.68
C ILE A 20 19.33 7.26 10.08
N PRO A 21 19.48 7.31 8.75
CA PRO A 21 20.74 7.70 8.15
C PRO A 21 21.11 9.15 8.49
N PHE A 22 22.41 9.42 8.65
CA PHE A 22 22.92 10.75 9.02
C PHE A 22 22.33 11.92 8.19
N PRO A 23 22.18 11.83 6.84
CA PRO A 23 21.57 12.90 6.06
C PRO A 23 20.13 13.26 6.44
N TYR A 24 19.39 12.35 7.07
CA TYR A 24 18.00 12.54 7.45
C TYR A 24 17.79 12.92 8.93
N LEU A 25 18.85 13.03 9.75
CA LEU A 25 18.70 13.34 11.18
C LEU A 25 17.96 14.67 11.41
N GLN A 26 18.34 15.74 10.69
CA GLN A 26 17.66 17.04 10.82
C GLN A 26 16.20 17.01 10.34
N VAL A 27 15.94 16.27 9.26
CA VAL A 27 14.59 16.06 8.73
C VAL A 27 13.74 15.29 9.76
N PHE A 28 14.30 14.24 10.35
CA PHE A 28 13.63 13.44 11.36
C PHE A 28 13.33 14.24 12.63
N HIS A 29 14.26 15.06 13.12
CA HIS A 29 14.01 15.92 14.28
C HIS A 29 12.83 16.88 14.06
N ARG A 30 12.68 17.42 12.85
CA ARG A 30 11.61 18.35 12.50
C ARG A 30 10.28 17.67 12.20
N GLY A 31 10.30 16.54 11.50
CA GLY A 31 9.09 15.93 10.94
C GLY A 31 8.82 14.47 11.31
N ALA A 32 9.77 13.79 11.94
CA ALA A 32 9.74 12.35 12.26
C ALA A 32 9.48 11.44 11.04
N TYR A 33 10.02 11.83 9.88
CA TYR A 33 10.06 11.02 8.66
C TYR A 33 11.48 10.98 8.10
N TYR A 34 11.81 9.90 7.39
CA TYR A 34 13.14 9.66 6.83
C TYR A 34 13.07 8.66 5.68
N ALA A 35 14.16 8.53 4.93
CA ALA A 35 14.33 7.49 3.92
C ALA A 35 15.64 6.73 4.15
N VAL A 36 15.72 5.50 3.67
CA VAL A 36 16.92 4.65 3.81
C VAL A 36 17.00 3.65 2.66
N ASP A 37 18.22 3.44 2.14
CA ASP A 37 18.50 2.40 1.16
C ASP A 37 18.64 1.06 1.92
N VAL A 38 17.63 0.20 1.81
CA VAL A 38 17.59 -1.11 2.49
C VAL A 38 18.32 -2.19 1.70
N ILE A 39 18.41 -2.02 0.38
CA ILE A 39 19.32 -2.75 -0.51
C ILE A 39 20.13 -1.67 -1.23
N PRO A 40 21.45 -1.57 -0.97
CA PRO A 40 22.29 -0.52 -1.53
C PRO A 40 22.11 -0.37 -3.04
N ASP A 41 21.86 0.86 -3.50
CA ASP A 41 21.68 1.22 -4.91
C ASP A 41 20.55 0.49 -5.67
N GLU A 42 19.68 -0.26 -4.99
CA GLU A 42 18.60 -1.02 -5.64
C GLU A 42 17.22 -0.74 -5.04
N VAL A 43 17.08 -0.79 -3.71
CA VAL A 43 15.78 -0.64 -3.03
C VAL A 43 15.90 0.31 -1.84
N ALA A 44 15.02 1.31 -1.81
CA ALA A 44 14.87 2.24 -0.70
C ALA A 44 13.50 2.10 -0.02
N VAL A 45 13.43 2.55 1.23
CA VAL A 45 12.19 2.66 2.00
C VAL A 45 12.04 4.12 2.43
N ILE A 46 10.85 4.68 2.22
CA ILE A 46 10.46 5.99 2.72
C ILE A 46 9.45 5.80 3.86
N SER A 47 9.84 6.21 5.06
CA SER A 47 8.99 6.17 6.25
C SER A 47 8.36 7.54 6.49
N LEU A 48 7.04 7.62 6.33
CA LEU A 48 6.24 8.83 6.45
C LEU A 48 5.62 8.98 7.85
N ASN A 49 5.65 10.21 8.38
CA ASN A 49 4.82 10.61 9.50
C ASN A 49 3.41 10.99 9.04
N THR A 50 2.56 9.98 8.81
CA THR A 50 1.18 10.19 8.37
C THR A 50 0.29 10.91 9.39
N MET A 51 0.77 11.16 10.61
CA MET A 51 0.01 11.96 11.58
C MET A 51 -0.17 13.40 11.12
N TYR A 52 0.68 13.92 10.23
CA TYR A 52 0.49 15.23 9.61
C TYR A 52 -0.58 15.24 8.52
N PHE A 53 -0.98 14.07 8.02
CA PHE A 53 -2.07 13.95 7.05
C PHE A 53 -3.39 13.58 7.71
N TYR A 54 -3.36 13.06 8.94
CA TYR A 54 -4.52 12.54 9.65
C TYR A 54 -5.51 13.64 10.06
N ASP A 55 -6.75 13.56 9.57
CA ASP A 55 -7.81 14.58 9.69
C ASP A 55 -8.22 14.89 11.15
N SER A 56 -7.98 13.93 12.03
CA SER A 56 -8.29 14.00 13.45
C SER A 56 -7.17 14.65 14.26
N ASN A 57 -5.99 14.86 13.65
CA ASN A 57 -4.91 15.63 14.27
C ASN A 57 -5.17 17.13 14.13
N LYS A 58 -5.76 17.75 15.16
CA LYS A 58 -6.08 19.18 15.17
C LYS A 58 -4.88 20.13 15.34
N ALA A 59 -3.67 19.58 15.44
CA ALA A 59 -2.44 20.36 15.59
C ALA A 59 -1.79 20.75 14.25
N VAL A 60 -2.38 20.38 13.11
CA VAL A 60 -1.87 20.65 11.76
C VAL A 60 -2.97 21.24 10.87
N GLY A 61 -2.58 21.92 9.80
CA GLY A 61 -3.46 22.67 8.91
C GLY A 61 -4.10 21.82 7.80
N GLY A 62 -3.61 20.60 7.55
CA GLY A 62 -4.21 19.66 6.62
C GLY A 62 -3.82 19.89 5.16
N CYS A 63 -2.56 20.27 4.93
CA CYS A 63 -1.96 20.45 3.61
C CYS A 63 -2.69 21.43 2.70
N THR A 64 -3.32 22.49 3.22
CA THR A 64 -4.06 23.43 2.35
C THR A 64 -3.11 24.09 1.35
N PHE A 65 -3.59 24.37 0.14
CA PHE A 65 -2.76 25.00 -0.91
C PHE A 65 -2.16 26.36 -0.50
N ARG A 66 -2.81 27.08 0.42
CA ARG A 66 -2.39 28.42 0.85
C ARG A 66 -1.34 28.40 1.96
N ASP A 67 -1.11 27.26 2.60
CA ASP A 67 -0.26 27.14 3.77
C ASP A 67 0.95 26.27 3.48
N ALA A 68 1.91 26.82 2.72
CA ALA A 68 3.10 26.08 2.29
C ALA A 68 3.96 25.58 3.48
N ASP A 69 3.89 26.25 4.62
CA ASP A 69 4.64 25.92 5.83
C ASP A 69 3.94 24.87 6.72
N ASP A 70 2.73 24.42 6.33
CA ASP A 70 2.07 23.30 6.99
C ASP A 70 3.00 22.07 6.99
N PRO A 71 3.19 21.39 8.14
CA PRO A 71 4.06 20.21 8.24
C PRO A 71 3.71 19.11 7.23
N GLY A 72 2.43 18.95 6.90
CA GLY A 72 1.99 18.00 5.89
C GLY A 72 2.43 18.41 4.49
N ASN A 73 2.32 19.71 4.16
CA ASN A 73 2.83 20.23 2.89
C ASN A 73 4.34 20.07 2.75
N LEU A 74 5.11 20.43 3.78
CA LEU A 74 6.57 20.27 3.80
C LEU A 74 6.99 18.81 3.61
N GLN A 75 6.27 17.88 4.25
CA GLN A 75 6.55 16.45 4.10
C GLN A 75 6.22 15.93 2.70
N LEU A 76 5.14 16.38 2.08
CA LEU A 76 4.77 15.96 0.72
C LEU A 76 5.72 16.56 -0.34
N ASP A 77 6.19 17.79 -0.14
CA ASP A 77 7.24 18.40 -0.96
C ASP A 77 8.55 17.61 -0.84
N TRP A 78 8.92 17.25 0.39
CA TRP A 78 10.07 16.40 0.66
C TRP A 78 9.94 15.02 -0.01
N LEU A 79 8.76 14.39 0.08
CA LEU A 79 8.47 13.10 -0.54
C LEU A 79 8.66 13.17 -2.06
N GLU A 80 8.17 14.21 -2.71
CA GLU A 80 8.39 14.42 -4.14
C GLU A 80 9.87 14.49 -4.51
N VAL A 81 10.67 15.24 -3.73
CA VAL A 81 12.12 15.34 -3.93
C VAL A 81 12.79 13.98 -3.79
N GLN A 82 12.41 13.18 -2.79
CA GLN A 82 12.97 11.83 -2.60
C GLN A 82 12.59 10.90 -3.76
N LEU A 83 11.32 10.91 -4.19
CA LEU A 83 10.87 10.07 -5.30
C LEU A 83 11.57 10.42 -6.62
N LYS A 84 11.76 11.72 -6.90
CA LYS A 84 12.57 12.19 -8.04
C LYS A 84 14.02 11.69 -7.95
N HIS A 85 14.63 11.79 -6.77
CA HIS A 85 16.01 11.34 -6.54
C HIS A 85 16.16 9.83 -6.78
N TYR A 86 15.30 9.00 -6.18
CA TYR A 86 15.34 7.55 -6.35
C TYR A 86 15.06 7.13 -7.78
N ARG A 87 14.09 7.78 -8.43
CA ARG A 87 13.80 7.56 -9.84
C ARG A 87 14.99 7.86 -10.75
N ASN A 88 15.68 8.99 -10.53
CA ASN A 88 16.88 9.36 -11.29
C ASN A 88 18.03 8.37 -11.11
N ARG A 89 18.16 7.78 -9.92
CA ARG A 89 19.13 6.71 -9.64
C ARG A 89 18.65 5.33 -10.12
N GLY A 90 17.40 5.18 -10.54
CA GLY A 90 16.83 3.91 -11.01
C GLY A 90 16.40 2.95 -9.90
N LEU A 91 16.37 3.38 -8.64
CA LEU A 91 15.99 2.57 -7.48
C LEU A 91 14.47 2.31 -7.46
N GLN A 92 14.09 1.25 -6.76
CA GLN A 92 12.70 0.94 -6.41
C GLN A 92 12.42 1.35 -4.96
N VAL A 93 11.18 1.75 -4.66
CA VAL A 93 10.82 2.36 -3.37
C VAL A 93 9.62 1.68 -2.75
N TRP A 94 9.73 1.34 -1.46
CA TRP A 94 8.56 1.08 -0.61
C TRP A 94 8.19 2.34 0.17
N ILE A 95 6.90 2.64 0.25
CA ILE A 95 6.40 3.70 1.12
C ILE A 95 5.72 3.06 2.32
N THR A 96 6.04 3.54 3.52
CA THR A 96 5.36 3.10 4.75
C THR A 96 4.93 4.28 5.62
N GLY A 97 3.86 4.09 6.37
CA GLY A 97 3.35 5.05 7.35
C GLY A 97 2.39 4.38 8.34
N HIS A 98 1.82 5.15 9.25
CA HIS A 98 0.91 4.59 10.26
C HIS A 98 -0.55 4.57 9.77
N VAL A 99 -1.10 5.75 9.48
CA VAL A 99 -2.49 5.96 9.04
C VAL A 99 -2.55 5.76 7.53
N PRO A 100 -3.40 4.86 7.01
CA PRO A 100 -3.51 4.64 5.57
C PRO A 100 -4.25 5.81 4.89
N PRO A 101 -3.87 6.14 3.64
CA PRO A 101 -4.55 7.15 2.86
C PRO A 101 -5.99 6.71 2.56
N SER A 102 -6.95 7.54 2.96
CA SER A 102 -8.35 7.42 2.53
C SER A 102 -9.03 8.78 2.71
N PRO A 103 -10.14 9.06 2.00
CA PRO A 103 -10.93 10.28 2.20
C PRO A 103 -11.48 10.44 3.64
N GLY A 104 -11.56 9.36 4.41
CA GLY A 104 -12.03 9.35 5.80
C GLY A 104 -10.91 9.43 6.86
N ASN A 105 -9.65 9.22 6.46
CA ASN A 105 -8.50 9.31 7.36
C ASN A 105 -7.67 10.56 7.11
N PHE A 106 -7.44 10.92 5.84
CA PHE A 106 -6.57 12.05 5.50
C PHE A 106 -7.39 13.33 5.30
N PHE A 107 -6.78 14.47 5.62
CA PHE A 107 -7.32 15.74 5.16
C PHE A 107 -7.46 15.72 3.63
N PRO A 108 -8.54 16.28 3.06
CA PRO A 108 -8.82 16.18 1.62
C PRO A 108 -7.67 16.62 0.73
N ASP A 109 -7.00 17.73 1.07
CA ASP A 109 -5.88 18.25 0.30
C ASP A 109 -4.62 17.37 0.45
N CYS A 110 -4.33 16.87 1.65
CA CYS A 110 -3.24 15.90 1.85
C CYS A 110 -3.49 14.61 1.04
N TYR A 111 -4.73 14.11 1.04
CA TYR A 111 -5.13 12.92 0.29
C TYR A 111 -4.89 13.11 -1.22
N VAL A 112 -5.41 14.21 -1.79
CA VAL A 112 -5.23 14.53 -3.22
C VAL A 112 -3.75 14.57 -3.61
N ARG A 113 -2.92 15.25 -2.82
CA ARG A 113 -1.48 15.32 -3.09
C ARG A 113 -0.80 13.95 -2.99
N TYR A 114 -1.17 13.15 -1.99
CA TYR A 114 -0.60 11.82 -1.80
C TYR A 114 -0.99 10.85 -2.94
N VAL A 115 -2.25 10.88 -3.38
CA VAL A 115 -2.73 10.11 -4.54
C VAL A 115 -1.96 10.52 -5.79
N GLU A 116 -1.80 11.83 -6.03
CA GLU A 116 -1.03 12.32 -7.18
C GLU A 116 0.40 11.80 -7.20
N LEU A 117 1.13 11.91 -6.08
CA LEU A 117 2.49 11.41 -5.98
C LEU A 117 2.57 9.89 -6.19
N SER A 118 1.60 9.15 -5.64
CA SER A 118 1.57 7.70 -5.74
C SER A 118 1.35 7.23 -7.19
N LEU A 119 0.43 7.89 -7.91
CA LEU A 119 0.15 7.59 -9.32
C LEU A 119 1.26 8.10 -10.25
N ARG A 120 1.80 9.29 -9.97
CA ARG A 120 2.87 9.89 -10.78
C ARG A 120 4.16 9.07 -10.73
N PHE A 121 4.50 8.44 -9.61
CA PHE A 121 5.75 7.67 -9.42
C PHE A 121 5.53 6.15 -9.41
N GLN A 122 4.48 5.66 -10.08
CA GLN A 122 4.15 4.23 -10.15
C GLN A 122 5.29 3.37 -10.75
N ASP A 123 6.13 3.93 -11.61
CA ASP A 123 7.32 3.26 -12.17
C ASP A 123 8.46 3.03 -11.14
N THR A 124 8.36 3.67 -9.98
CA THR A 124 9.40 3.72 -8.94
C THR A 124 8.89 3.12 -7.63
N ILE A 125 7.60 3.27 -7.31
CA ILE A 125 6.98 2.76 -6.09
C ILE A 125 6.55 1.29 -6.28
N LEU A 126 7.02 0.39 -5.42
CA LEU A 126 6.67 -1.04 -5.40
C LEU A 126 5.30 -1.31 -4.75
N GLY A 127 4.95 -0.49 -3.75
CA GLY A 127 3.73 -0.61 -2.98
C GLY A 127 3.76 0.24 -1.71
N HIS A 128 2.62 0.29 -1.03
CA HIS A 128 2.45 1.08 0.18
C HIS A 128 2.01 0.22 1.35
N LEU A 129 2.64 0.41 2.53
CA LEU A 129 2.44 -0.40 3.73
C LEU A 129 2.01 0.48 4.92
N PHE A 130 0.80 0.23 5.44
CA PHE A 130 0.21 0.99 6.55
C PHE A 130 -0.38 0.09 7.64
N GLY A 131 -0.90 0.72 8.71
CA GLY A 131 -1.58 0.08 9.82
C GLY A 131 -2.81 0.88 10.26
N HIS A 132 -2.86 1.26 11.55
CA HIS A 132 -3.88 2.12 12.19
C HIS A 132 -5.31 1.53 12.28
N MET A 133 -5.84 0.99 11.19
CA MET A 133 -7.22 0.49 11.10
C MET A 133 -7.45 -0.79 11.89
N ASN A 134 -6.37 -1.42 12.38
CA ASN A 134 -6.40 -2.70 13.07
C ASN A 134 -7.10 -3.83 12.30
N ALA A 135 -7.25 -3.71 10.99
CA ALA A 135 -7.94 -4.68 10.13
C ALA A 135 -7.06 -5.03 8.93
N ASP A 136 -7.06 -6.30 8.53
CA ASP A 136 -6.35 -6.80 7.35
C ASP A 136 -7.12 -6.48 6.07
N HIS A 137 -6.67 -5.47 5.33
CA HIS A 137 -7.29 -5.11 4.07
C HIS A 137 -6.31 -4.43 3.12
N PHE A 138 -6.80 -4.17 1.92
CA PHE A 138 -6.15 -3.35 0.92
C PHE A 138 -7.18 -2.39 0.32
N SER A 139 -6.71 -1.28 -0.23
CA SER A 139 -7.51 -0.30 -0.95
C SER A 139 -6.73 0.24 -2.14
N PHE A 140 -7.42 0.98 -3.01
CA PHE A 140 -6.80 1.66 -4.14
C PHE A 140 -6.71 3.16 -3.90
N LEU A 141 -5.67 3.76 -4.47
CA LEU A 141 -5.62 5.19 -4.77
C LEU A 141 -5.95 5.32 -6.25
N GLU A 142 -6.94 6.15 -6.58
CA GLU A 142 -7.52 6.17 -7.92
C GLU A 142 -7.34 7.52 -8.62
N ALA A 143 -7.16 7.47 -9.94
CA ALA A 143 -7.09 8.65 -10.80
C ALA A 143 -8.31 9.57 -10.65
N ILE A 144 -9.48 8.97 -10.44
CA ILE A 144 -10.77 9.67 -10.29
C ILE A 144 -10.81 10.56 -9.05
N ASP A 145 -10.07 10.22 -7.99
CA ASP A 145 -9.99 11.04 -6.76
C ASP A 145 -9.37 12.41 -7.02
N LEU A 146 -8.58 12.51 -8.08
CA LEU A 146 -7.93 13.74 -8.51
C LEU A 146 -8.81 14.59 -9.44
N GLU A 147 -9.99 14.11 -9.84
CA GLU A 147 -10.96 14.82 -10.68
C GLU A 147 -11.87 15.74 -9.84
N PHE A 148 -12.49 16.73 -10.48
CA PHE A 148 -13.54 17.51 -9.82
C PHE A 148 -14.84 16.73 -9.97
N ALA A 149 -15.59 16.57 -8.88
CA ALA A 149 -16.92 15.98 -8.97
C ALA A 149 -17.80 16.85 -9.88
N GLU A 150 -18.42 16.25 -10.89
CA GLU A 150 -19.43 16.91 -11.71
C GLU A 150 -20.72 16.99 -10.87
N ASP A 151 -21.18 18.23 -10.64
CA ASP A 151 -22.47 18.62 -10.05
C ASP A 151 -22.74 18.31 -8.56
N GLU A 152 -22.41 19.30 -7.70
CA GLU A 152 -23.07 19.50 -6.40
C GLU A 152 -24.50 20.06 -6.57
N ASP A 153 -25.36 19.39 -7.33
CA ASP A 153 -26.81 19.60 -7.23
C ASP A 153 -27.43 18.47 -6.41
N GLY A 154 -27.68 18.77 -5.13
CA GLY A 154 -28.70 18.08 -4.34
C GLY A 154 -28.29 16.77 -3.64
N CYS A 155 -27.12 16.19 -3.90
CA CYS A 155 -26.55 15.27 -2.94
C CYS A 155 -25.80 16.10 -1.89
N LYS A 156 -26.55 16.54 -0.86
CA LYS A 156 -25.98 16.59 0.50
C LYS A 156 -24.98 15.45 0.55
N ARG A 157 -23.71 15.66 0.94
CA ARG A 157 -22.87 14.59 1.51
C ARG A 157 -23.81 13.92 2.49
N LYS A 158 -24.53 12.88 2.03
CA LYS A 158 -25.40 12.08 2.87
C LYS A 158 -24.38 11.68 3.89
N THR A 159 -24.58 12.15 5.12
CA THR A 159 -23.91 11.68 6.31
C THR A 159 -23.56 10.27 5.96
N MET A 160 -22.27 9.96 5.69
CA MET A 160 -21.88 8.62 5.29
C MET A 160 -22.58 7.80 6.36
N GLN A 161 -23.65 7.08 5.97
CA GLN A 161 -24.17 6.06 6.86
C GLN A 161 -22.91 5.30 7.19
N GLN A 162 -22.60 5.15 8.49
CA GLN A 162 -21.41 4.46 8.96
C GLN A 162 -21.44 3.07 8.36
N HIS A 163 -21.00 2.97 7.11
CA HIS A 163 -20.71 1.75 6.45
C HIS A 163 -19.42 1.37 7.11
N ASN A 164 -19.56 0.40 7.99
CA ASN A 164 -18.58 -0.60 8.30
C ASN A 164 -17.52 -0.71 7.18
N LEU A 165 -16.25 -0.68 7.57
CA LEU A 165 -15.09 -0.68 6.68
C LEU A 165 -15.19 -1.78 5.61
N TYR A 166 -15.67 -2.97 5.99
CA TYR A 166 -15.86 -4.07 5.06
C TYR A 166 -16.87 -3.75 3.93
N ASP A 167 -18.00 -3.12 4.27
CA ASP A 167 -19.05 -2.80 3.31
C ASP A 167 -18.59 -1.65 2.38
N THR A 168 -17.85 -0.67 2.91
CA THR A 168 -17.24 0.40 2.10
C THR A 168 -16.26 -0.18 1.08
N LEU A 169 -15.35 -1.07 1.50
CA LEU A 169 -14.39 -1.71 0.58
C LEU A 169 -15.10 -2.53 -0.51
N LEU A 170 -16.14 -3.30 -0.16
CA LEU A 170 -16.90 -4.05 -1.16
C LEU A 170 -17.66 -3.16 -2.13
N HIS A 171 -18.16 -2.02 -1.66
CA HIS A 171 -18.79 -1.03 -2.52
C HIS A 171 -17.78 -0.43 -3.51
N GLU A 172 -16.61 -0.01 -3.03
CA GLU A 172 -15.50 0.48 -3.88
C GLU A 172 -15.08 -0.58 -4.91
N PHE A 173 -14.87 -1.83 -4.47
CA PHE A 173 -14.50 -2.93 -5.37
C PHE A 173 -15.59 -3.25 -6.41
N SER A 174 -16.87 -3.05 -6.08
CA SER A 174 -17.97 -3.25 -7.02
C SER A 174 -18.09 -2.13 -8.07
N ALA A 175 -17.50 -0.96 -7.79
CA ALA A 175 -17.45 0.17 -8.72
C ALA A 175 -16.28 0.08 -9.72
N LEU A 176 -15.33 -0.85 -9.52
CA LEU A 176 -14.20 -1.03 -10.42
C LEU A 176 -14.64 -1.51 -11.82
N PRO A 177 -13.95 -1.07 -12.90
CA PRO A 177 -14.25 -1.56 -14.24
C PRO A 177 -14.06 -3.08 -14.33
N THR A 178 -15.04 -3.80 -14.86
CA THR A 178 -15.04 -5.29 -14.89
C THR A 178 -14.40 -5.88 -16.15
N LYS A 179 -14.29 -5.10 -17.23
CA LYS A 179 -13.72 -5.56 -18.51
C LYS A 179 -12.26 -5.16 -18.57
N ALA A 180 -11.38 -6.10 -18.88
CA ALA A 180 -9.94 -5.86 -18.96
C ALA A 180 -9.54 -4.72 -19.92
N LYS A 181 -10.30 -4.51 -21.00
CA LYS A 181 -10.07 -3.42 -21.97
C LYS A 181 -10.39 -2.02 -21.43
N ASP A 182 -11.18 -1.93 -20.35
CA ASP A 182 -11.63 -0.68 -19.74
C ASP A 182 -10.79 -0.35 -18.49
N VAL A 183 -9.79 -1.18 -18.15
CA VAL A 183 -8.90 -0.99 -16.99
C VAL A 183 -7.56 -0.44 -17.46
N ASP A 184 -7.25 0.82 -17.13
CA ASP A 184 -5.89 1.32 -17.16
C ASP A 184 -5.25 1.15 -15.78
N LEU A 185 -4.32 0.20 -15.64
CA LEU A 185 -3.60 -0.01 -14.38
C LEU A 185 -2.74 1.21 -13.98
N GLY A 186 -2.49 2.15 -14.90
CA GLY A 186 -1.85 3.44 -14.59
C GLY A 186 -2.69 4.34 -13.68
N ASP A 187 -3.99 4.10 -13.60
CA ASP A 187 -4.94 4.89 -12.81
C ASP A 187 -5.07 4.41 -11.36
N TYR A 188 -4.32 3.36 -10.97
CA TYR A 188 -4.47 2.70 -9.68
C TYR A 188 -3.10 2.50 -8.99
N ALA A 189 -3.04 2.80 -7.69
CA ALA A 189 -1.97 2.35 -6.81
C ALA A 189 -2.55 1.57 -5.63
N VAL A 190 -1.83 0.55 -5.15
CA VAL A 190 -2.34 -0.36 -4.10
C VAL A 190 -1.77 -0.01 -2.74
N VAL A 191 -2.66 0.11 -1.77
CA VAL A 191 -2.35 0.38 -0.37
C VAL A 191 -2.66 -0.88 0.44
N ASN A 192 -1.65 -1.43 1.11
CA ASN A 192 -1.82 -2.57 2.01
C ASN A 192 -1.87 -2.10 3.46
N THR A 193 -2.94 -2.44 4.17
CA THR A 193 -3.09 -2.14 5.59
C THR A 193 -2.99 -3.43 6.40
N SER A 194 -2.01 -3.48 7.29
CA SER A 194 -1.73 -4.65 8.12
C SER A 194 -2.52 -4.62 9.43
N PRO A 195 -2.98 -5.78 9.92
CA PRO A 195 -3.63 -5.91 11.23
C PRO A 195 -2.63 -5.75 12.39
N PRO A 196 -3.10 -5.58 13.64
CA PRO A 196 -2.26 -5.21 14.75
C PRO A 196 -1.60 -6.42 15.42
N VAL A 197 -0.47 -6.14 16.10
CA VAL A 197 0.12 -7.05 17.10
C VAL A 197 -0.57 -6.89 18.45
N VAL A 198 -1.14 -5.71 18.74
CA VAL A 198 -1.81 -5.44 20.02
C VAL A 198 -3.15 -6.17 20.06
N PRO A 199 -3.46 -6.94 21.13
CA PRO A 199 -4.66 -7.75 21.24
C PRO A 199 -5.92 -6.91 21.57
N ASN A 200 -6.24 -5.91 20.75
CA ASN A 200 -7.43 -5.08 20.90
C ASN A 200 -7.82 -4.39 19.57
N PRO A 201 -9.00 -4.65 18.98
CA PRO A 201 -10.03 -5.63 19.41
C PRO A 201 -9.75 -7.06 18.94
N TYR A 202 -8.71 -7.26 18.10
CA TYR A 202 -8.44 -8.53 17.42
C TYR A 202 -7.23 -9.27 17.96
N LEU A 203 -7.01 -10.48 17.45
CA LEU A 203 -5.86 -11.30 17.83
C LEU A 203 -4.54 -10.70 17.32
N PRO A 204 -3.45 -10.81 18.10
CA PRO A 204 -2.12 -10.43 17.66
C PRO A 204 -1.74 -11.10 16.36
N SER A 205 -1.21 -10.32 15.43
CA SER A 205 -0.94 -10.77 14.08
C SER A 205 0.22 -10.00 13.45
N PHE A 206 0.87 -10.63 12.47
CA PHE A 206 1.90 -10.01 11.66
C PHE A 206 1.97 -10.70 10.30
N ARG A 207 2.57 -10.05 9.30
CA ARG A 207 2.79 -10.64 7.98
C ARG A 207 4.24 -10.60 7.56
N VAL A 208 4.59 -11.53 6.68
CA VAL A 208 5.91 -11.62 6.06
C VAL A 208 5.72 -11.60 4.55
N PHE A 209 6.25 -10.57 3.89
CA PHE A 209 6.25 -10.43 2.44
C PHE A 209 7.40 -11.21 1.81
N SER A 210 7.15 -11.77 0.64
CA SER A 210 8.16 -12.33 -0.25
C SER A 210 8.20 -11.49 -1.51
N TYR A 211 9.40 -11.29 -2.05
CA TYR A 211 9.62 -10.51 -3.26
C TYR A 211 10.58 -11.25 -4.18
N ASN A 212 10.52 -10.89 -5.46
CA ASN A 212 11.35 -11.51 -6.49
C ASN A 212 12.76 -10.93 -6.42
N ILE A 213 13.75 -11.81 -6.36
CA ILE A 213 15.18 -11.45 -6.36
C ILE A 213 15.90 -11.96 -7.61
N SER A 214 15.15 -12.61 -8.51
CA SER A 214 15.70 -13.18 -9.73
C SER A 214 15.92 -12.06 -10.73
N ALA A 215 17.14 -11.55 -10.80
CA ALA A 215 17.54 -10.64 -11.86
C ALA A 215 17.70 -11.41 -13.18
N PRO A 216 17.28 -10.88 -14.34
CA PRO A 216 18.14 -10.98 -15.49
C PRO A 216 19.32 -10.02 -15.24
N ALA A 217 20.55 -10.51 -15.38
CA ALA A 217 21.75 -9.68 -15.35
C ALA A 217 21.66 -8.59 -16.45
N ILE A 218 21.11 -7.44 -16.13
CA ILE A 218 21.15 -6.25 -16.98
C ILE A 218 21.85 -5.19 -16.15
N LYS A 219 23.16 -5.04 -16.40
CA LYS A 219 23.84 -3.77 -16.18
C LYS A 219 22.94 -2.69 -16.76
N THR A 220 22.60 -1.69 -15.97
CA THR A 220 21.83 -0.51 -16.35
C THR A 220 22.53 0.28 -17.45
N GLU A 221 22.60 -0.25 -18.67
CA GLU A 221 22.47 0.60 -19.84
C GLU A 221 21.03 1.08 -19.80
N GLY A 222 20.84 2.35 -19.43
CA GLY A 222 19.54 2.97 -19.23
C GLY A 222 18.64 2.80 -20.45
N LYS A 223 17.85 1.73 -20.48
CA LYS A 223 16.63 1.71 -21.28
C LYS A 223 15.84 2.92 -20.80
N LYS A 224 15.71 3.90 -21.68
CA LYS A 224 14.92 5.11 -21.42
C LYS A 224 13.53 4.65 -20.99
N ARG A 225 13.21 4.80 -19.68
CA ARG A 225 11.86 4.59 -19.18
C ARG A 225 10.92 5.41 -20.08
N ARG A 226 9.76 4.85 -20.45
CA ARG A 226 8.85 5.51 -21.38
C ARG A 226 8.54 6.93 -20.88
N HIS A 227 8.47 7.88 -21.81
CA HIS A 227 8.17 9.27 -21.48
C HIS A 227 6.80 9.34 -20.81
N GLY A 228 6.72 10.12 -19.72
CA GLY A 228 5.48 10.26 -18.97
C GLY A 228 4.34 10.77 -19.85
N HIS A 229 3.14 10.27 -19.60
CA HIS A 229 1.94 10.72 -20.29
C HIS A 229 1.31 11.87 -19.51
N ARG A 230 0.67 12.80 -20.22
CA ARG A 230 -0.18 13.79 -19.55
C ARG A 230 -1.43 13.06 -19.06
N ARG A 231 -1.81 13.34 -17.82
CA ARG A 231 -3.14 13.01 -17.32
C ARG A 231 -4.18 13.51 -18.33
N GLY A 232 -5.21 12.70 -18.61
CA GLY A 232 -6.29 13.08 -19.52
C GLY A 232 -6.81 14.48 -19.18
N ASN A 233 -6.96 15.34 -20.20
CA ASN A 233 -7.54 16.67 -19.98
C ASN A 233 -9.01 16.48 -19.62
N SER A 234 -9.37 16.67 -18.34
CA SER A 234 -10.77 16.87 -17.98
C SER A 234 -11.27 18.07 -18.80
N PRO A 235 -12.33 17.92 -19.62
CA PRO A 235 -12.73 18.90 -20.64
C PRO A 235 -12.95 20.32 -20.09
N ASN A 236 -13.17 20.46 -18.79
CA ASN A 236 -13.50 21.72 -18.12
C ASN A 236 -12.51 22.15 -17.02
N LYS A 237 -11.34 21.51 -16.85
CA LYS A 237 -10.40 21.84 -15.75
C LYS A 237 -10.08 23.34 -15.67
N ALA A 238 -9.81 23.98 -16.81
CA ALA A 238 -9.49 25.41 -16.86
C ALA A 238 -10.68 26.31 -16.45
N ALA A 239 -11.92 25.92 -16.75
CA ALA A 239 -13.11 26.65 -16.34
C ALA A 239 -13.39 26.44 -14.85
N VAL A 240 -13.33 25.19 -14.38
CA VAL A 240 -13.55 24.82 -12.98
C VAL A 240 -12.52 25.48 -12.07
N CYS A 241 -11.25 25.58 -12.48
CA CYS A 241 -10.19 26.24 -11.72
C CYS A 241 -10.27 27.77 -11.69
N ARG A 242 -11.17 28.40 -12.47
CA ARG A 242 -11.43 29.84 -12.39
C ARG A 242 -12.44 30.20 -11.30
N THR A 243 -13.19 29.23 -10.77
CA THR A 243 -14.14 29.49 -9.68
C THR A 243 -13.40 29.89 -8.41
N LYS A 244 -13.98 30.79 -7.60
CA LYS A 244 -13.34 31.24 -6.35
C LYS A 244 -13.07 30.08 -5.38
N VAL A 245 -13.92 29.05 -5.41
CA VAL A 245 -13.82 27.86 -4.56
C VAL A 245 -12.64 26.98 -4.97
N ASN A 246 -12.49 26.67 -6.26
CA ASN A 246 -11.50 25.69 -6.71
C ASN A 246 -10.13 26.30 -7.04
N LYS A 247 -10.05 27.62 -7.28
CA LYS A 247 -8.81 28.33 -7.67
C LYS A 247 -7.65 28.11 -6.70
N GLN A 248 -7.90 27.72 -5.46
CA GLN A 248 -6.87 27.51 -4.44
C GLN A 248 -6.90 26.08 -3.88
N THR A 249 -7.18 25.12 -4.76
CA THR A 249 -7.10 23.69 -4.45
C THR A 249 -5.95 23.07 -5.21
N TRP A 250 -5.33 22.04 -4.64
CA TRP A 250 -4.24 21.33 -5.31
C TRP A 250 -4.63 20.73 -6.66
N LYS A 251 -5.89 20.29 -6.82
CA LYS A 251 -6.41 19.73 -8.08
C LYS A 251 -6.18 20.66 -9.29
N CYS A 252 -6.10 21.98 -9.08
CA CYS A 252 -5.83 22.94 -10.14
C CYS A 252 -4.35 23.08 -10.52
N TYR A 253 -3.44 22.85 -9.58
CA TYR A 253 -2.01 23.11 -9.76
C TYR A 253 -1.19 21.84 -10.04
N LEU A 254 -1.71 20.68 -9.64
CA LEU A 254 -1.15 19.36 -9.97
C LEU A 254 -1.38 19.07 -11.47
N ASN A 255 -0.33 19.21 -12.27
CA ASN A 255 -0.34 19.12 -13.74
C ASN A 255 0.84 18.33 -14.28
N GLU A 256 1.61 17.70 -13.41
CA GLU A 256 2.79 16.92 -13.75
C GLU A 256 2.41 15.68 -14.57
N THR A 257 3.32 15.29 -15.46
CA THR A 257 3.14 14.07 -16.25
C THR A 257 3.25 12.84 -15.38
N TRP A 258 2.35 11.88 -15.60
CA TRP A 258 2.36 10.60 -14.91
C TRP A 258 3.43 9.70 -15.51
N TYR A 259 4.20 9.07 -14.65
CA TYR A 259 5.25 8.15 -15.05
C TYR A 259 4.82 6.72 -14.76
N THR A 260 3.96 6.22 -15.64
CA THR A 260 3.52 4.84 -15.64
C THR A 260 4.39 4.04 -16.60
N ASP A 261 4.80 2.84 -16.20
CA ASP A 261 5.52 1.91 -17.06
C ASP A 261 4.89 0.52 -16.89
N PRO A 262 4.27 -0.08 -17.92
CA PRO A 262 3.75 -1.44 -17.85
C PRO A 262 4.80 -2.47 -17.42
N GLU A 263 6.06 -2.16 -17.68
CA GLU A 263 7.22 -2.97 -17.36
C GLU A 263 7.80 -2.68 -15.96
N SER A 264 7.16 -1.83 -15.15
CA SER A 264 7.58 -1.58 -13.77
C SER A 264 7.36 -2.82 -12.88
N PRO A 265 8.17 -2.99 -11.82
CA PRO A 265 7.98 -4.11 -10.88
C PRO A 265 6.65 -4.07 -10.12
N SER A 266 5.96 -2.92 -10.06
CA SER A 266 4.62 -2.79 -9.49
C SER A 266 3.51 -3.29 -10.44
N ARG A 267 3.79 -3.44 -11.74
CA ARG A 267 2.82 -3.84 -12.77
C ARG A 267 3.12 -5.16 -13.45
N SER A 268 4.38 -5.60 -13.44
CA SER A 268 4.84 -6.83 -14.06
C SER A 268 5.84 -7.52 -13.14
N ASN A 269 5.79 -8.85 -13.07
CA ASN A 269 6.67 -9.62 -12.21
C ASN A 269 8.13 -9.58 -12.70
N LYS A 270 8.95 -8.83 -11.97
CA LYS A 270 10.37 -8.59 -12.23
C LYS A 270 11.14 -8.55 -10.93
N GLN A 271 12.45 -8.31 -11.01
CA GLN A 271 13.28 -8.07 -9.82
C GLN A 271 12.63 -6.99 -8.95
N TRP A 272 12.55 -7.27 -7.64
CA TRP A 272 11.92 -6.47 -6.60
C TRP A 272 10.38 -6.45 -6.57
N THR A 273 9.70 -7.08 -7.54
CA THR A 273 8.24 -7.25 -7.47
C THR A 273 7.85 -8.01 -6.20
N PRO A 274 6.87 -7.52 -5.43
CA PRO A 274 6.33 -8.28 -4.31
C PRO A 274 5.51 -9.47 -4.86
N LEU A 275 5.82 -10.68 -4.41
CA LEU A 275 5.24 -11.93 -4.92
C LEU A 275 4.06 -12.41 -4.08
N GLY A 276 4.02 -12.07 -2.81
CA GLY A 276 2.96 -12.50 -1.91
C GLY A 276 3.35 -12.30 -0.47
N TYR A 277 2.46 -12.65 0.45
CA TYR A 277 2.77 -12.67 1.87
C TYR A 277 2.12 -13.85 2.58
N ALA A 278 2.71 -14.20 3.73
CA ALA A 278 2.13 -15.09 4.72
C ALA A 278 1.65 -14.26 5.93
N GLN A 279 0.37 -14.37 6.24
CA GLN A 279 -0.23 -13.76 7.43
C GLN A 279 -0.18 -14.77 8.58
N TYR A 280 0.33 -14.33 9.72
CA TYR A 280 0.39 -15.08 10.96
C TYR A 280 -0.50 -14.41 12.00
N TYR A 281 -1.08 -15.24 12.87
CA TYR A 281 -1.91 -14.79 13.98
C TYR A 281 -1.65 -15.67 15.20
N LEU A 282 -2.06 -15.18 16.38
CA LEU A 282 -1.89 -15.86 17.66
C LEU A 282 -3.23 -16.45 18.15
N PRO A 283 -3.66 -17.61 17.61
CA PRO A 283 -4.91 -18.23 18.04
C PRO A 283 -4.81 -18.75 19.47
N ASN A 284 -5.97 -18.98 20.09
CA ASN A 284 -6.10 -19.58 21.41
C ASN A 284 -5.36 -18.80 22.51
N LEU A 285 -5.21 -17.48 22.33
CA LEU A 285 -4.54 -16.62 23.32
C LEU A 285 -5.24 -16.68 24.70
N LYS A 286 -6.55 -16.93 24.73
CA LYS A 286 -7.32 -17.12 25.96
C LYS A 286 -6.97 -18.40 26.72
N ASP A 287 -6.46 -19.42 26.03
CA ASP A 287 -6.09 -20.71 26.63
C ASP A 287 -4.64 -20.70 27.13
N ALA A 288 -3.90 -19.63 26.85
CA ALA A 288 -2.48 -19.51 27.18
C ALA A 288 -2.24 -19.46 28.69
N ASN A 289 -1.30 -20.27 29.16
CA ASN A 289 -0.93 -20.34 30.57
C ASN A 289 0.54 -20.79 30.72
N LYS A 290 1.02 -20.95 31.96
CA LYS A 290 2.42 -21.33 32.24
C LYS A 290 2.87 -22.66 31.63
N THR A 291 1.95 -23.57 31.28
CA THR A 291 2.25 -24.87 30.66
C THR A 291 1.88 -24.92 29.17
N HIS A 292 1.06 -23.97 28.71
CA HIS A 292 0.60 -23.85 27.33
C HIS A 292 0.93 -22.47 26.79
N GLU A 293 2.15 -22.33 26.27
CA GLU A 293 2.59 -21.07 25.67
C GLU A 293 1.83 -20.76 24.38
N PRO A 294 1.45 -19.49 24.14
CA PRO A 294 0.81 -19.09 22.91
C PRO A 294 1.80 -19.21 21.74
N ARG A 295 1.33 -19.64 20.58
CA ARG A 295 2.17 -19.83 19.38
C ARG A 295 1.53 -19.21 18.16
N PHE A 296 2.30 -18.39 17.45
CA PHE A 296 1.88 -17.87 16.15
C PHE A 296 1.69 -19.04 15.18
N LYS A 297 0.58 -19.00 14.46
CA LYS A 297 0.24 -19.97 13.41
C LYS A 297 0.00 -19.23 12.10
N LEU A 298 0.25 -19.91 10.99
CA LEU A 298 -0.15 -19.42 9.67
C LEU A 298 -1.69 -19.29 9.64
N GLU A 299 -2.17 -18.09 9.36
CA GLU A 299 -3.60 -17.83 9.16
C GLU A 299 -3.98 -18.10 7.71
N TYR A 300 -3.29 -17.42 6.79
CA TYR A 300 -3.39 -17.63 5.36
C TYR A 300 -2.13 -17.12 4.64
N LEU A 301 -2.04 -17.42 3.35
CA LEU A 301 -1.05 -16.92 2.42
C LEU A 301 -1.74 -16.48 1.13
N THR A 302 -1.16 -15.53 0.41
CA THR A 302 -1.74 -15.03 -0.84
C THR A 302 -1.48 -15.94 -2.04
N PHE A 303 -0.38 -16.70 -2.01
CA PHE A 303 0.08 -17.52 -3.14
C PHE A 303 -0.89 -18.63 -3.54
N PRO A 304 -0.93 -19.03 -4.82
CA PRO A 304 -1.47 -20.32 -5.22
C PRO A 304 -0.61 -21.46 -4.64
N PRO A 305 -1.21 -22.57 -4.18
CA PRO A 305 -0.47 -23.71 -3.60
C PRO A 305 0.67 -24.24 -4.49
N GLN A 306 0.49 -24.18 -5.81
CA GLN A 306 1.45 -24.66 -6.81
C GLN A 306 2.78 -23.88 -6.78
N LEU A 307 2.76 -22.59 -6.43
CA LEU A 307 3.98 -21.76 -6.36
C LEU A 307 4.76 -21.95 -5.05
N LEU A 308 4.23 -22.71 -4.09
CA LEU A 308 4.93 -23.02 -2.83
C LEU A 308 5.96 -24.13 -3.01
N HIS A 309 5.98 -24.81 -4.16
CA HIS A 309 6.82 -25.96 -4.43
C HIS A 309 7.65 -25.76 -5.69
N PRO A 310 8.86 -26.34 -5.74
CA PRO A 310 9.64 -26.32 -6.96
C PRO A 310 8.88 -27.00 -8.10
N PRO A 311 8.96 -26.49 -9.34
CA PRO A 311 8.54 -27.28 -10.50
C PRO A 311 9.34 -28.59 -10.55
N ALA A 312 8.74 -29.66 -11.08
CA ALA A 312 9.39 -30.96 -11.21
C ALA A 312 10.78 -30.78 -11.86
N VAL A 313 11.80 -31.32 -11.17
CA VAL A 313 13.24 -31.25 -11.43
C VAL A 313 13.62 -30.83 -12.85
N ARG A 314 14.29 -29.68 -13.00
CA ARG A 314 15.03 -29.36 -14.23
C ARG A 314 16.14 -30.39 -14.41
N ALA A 315 16.34 -30.84 -15.66
CA ALA A 315 17.27 -31.90 -16.04
C ALA A 315 18.76 -31.64 -15.72
N ASP A 316 19.10 -30.50 -15.13
CA ASP A 316 20.47 -30.07 -14.82
C ASP A 316 20.88 -30.27 -13.35
N GLY A 317 19.99 -30.79 -12.48
CA GLY A 317 20.32 -31.15 -11.10
C GLY A 317 20.76 -29.99 -10.20
N ARG A 318 20.60 -28.73 -10.63
CA ARG A 318 20.94 -27.55 -9.83
C ARG A 318 19.70 -27.07 -9.07
N HIS A 319 19.76 -27.14 -7.74
CA HIS A 319 18.74 -26.60 -6.85
C HIS A 319 18.94 -25.10 -6.63
N ASP A 320 18.24 -24.26 -7.39
CA ASP A 320 18.13 -22.82 -7.08
C ASP A 320 16.69 -22.39 -6.75
N PHE A 321 15.81 -23.35 -6.42
CA PHE A 321 14.46 -23.02 -5.99
C PHE A 321 14.48 -22.44 -4.57
N ARG A 322 14.15 -21.15 -4.44
CA ARG A 322 13.92 -20.50 -3.16
C ARG A 322 12.43 -20.53 -2.85
N TYR A 323 12.10 -21.22 -1.75
CA TYR A 323 10.73 -21.23 -1.24
C TYR A 323 10.29 -19.81 -0.90
N PRO A 324 9.16 -19.31 -1.45
CA PRO A 324 8.65 -17.99 -1.08
C PRO A 324 8.29 -17.95 0.42
N ILE A 325 7.78 -19.07 0.94
CA ILE A 325 7.54 -19.29 2.37
C ILE A 325 8.34 -20.52 2.81
N PRO A 326 9.22 -20.41 3.83
CA PRO A 326 9.99 -21.57 4.31
C PRO A 326 9.10 -22.77 4.62
N LEU A 327 9.46 -23.96 4.12
CA LEU A 327 8.68 -25.21 4.30
C LEU A 327 8.28 -25.48 5.75
N ARG A 328 9.16 -25.17 6.70
CA ARG A 328 8.90 -25.34 8.15
C ARG A 328 7.73 -24.50 8.66
N HIS A 329 7.45 -23.36 8.02
CA HIS A 329 6.33 -22.48 8.37
C HIS A 329 5.01 -22.90 7.69
N LEU A 330 5.06 -23.79 6.70
CA LEU A 330 3.85 -24.30 6.05
C LEU A 330 3.20 -25.40 6.90
N PRO A 331 1.86 -25.45 6.99
CA PRO A 331 1.14 -26.57 7.58
C PRO A 331 1.35 -27.84 6.75
N ARG A 332 1.22 -29.03 7.37
CA ARG A 332 1.46 -30.32 6.69
C ARG A 332 0.66 -30.48 5.39
N SER A 333 -0.57 -29.97 5.34
CA SER A 333 -1.43 -30.00 4.15
C SER A 333 -0.88 -29.21 2.95
N LEU A 334 -0.01 -28.24 3.19
CA LEU A 334 0.65 -27.40 2.18
C LEU A 334 2.12 -27.79 1.96
N ARG A 335 2.59 -28.91 2.54
CA ARG A 335 3.96 -29.40 2.28
C ARG A 335 4.01 -30.37 1.11
N ASN A 336 2.86 -30.84 0.62
CA ASN A 336 2.78 -31.74 -0.51
C ASN A 336 2.62 -30.94 -1.82
N ALA A 337 3.52 -31.20 -2.77
CA ALA A 337 3.52 -30.55 -4.09
C ALA A 337 2.27 -30.84 -4.93
N SER A 338 1.52 -31.91 -4.64
CA SER A 338 0.28 -32.24 -5.35
C SER A 338 -0.94 -31.42 -4.88
N THR A 339 -0.80 -30.58 -3.85
CA THR A 339 -1.91 -29.79 -3.32
C THR A 339 -2.29 -28.68 -4.30
N THR A 340 -3.53 -28.72 -4.81
CA THR A 340 -4.05 -27.70 -5.73
C THR A 340 -4.93 -26.66 -5.04
N GLU A 341 -5.59 -27.04 -3.94
CA GLU A 341 -6.45 -26.18 -3.15
C GLU A 341 -6.14 -26.28 -1.66
N SER A 342 -6.29 -25.17 -0.93
CA SER A 342 -6.10 -25.15 0.51
C SER A 342 -6.91 -24.05 1.18
N LYS A 343 -7.41 -24.33 2.39
CA LYS A 343 -8.04 -23.30 3.23
C LYS A 343 -7.08 -22.17 3.63
N TYR A 344 -5.77 -22.43 3.57
CA TYR A 344 -4.73 -21.45 3.89
C TYR A 344 -4.35 -20.59 2.68
N ALA A 345 -4.82 -20.90 1.47
CA ALA A 345 -4.52 -20.15 0.24
C ALA A 345 -5.82 -19.63 -0.38
N PRO A 346 -6.50 -18.65 0.25
CA PRO A 346 -7.85 -18.23 -0.14
C PRO A 346 -7.91 -17.45 -1.45
N TYR A 347 -6.82 -16.80 -1.86
CA TYR A 347 -6.81 -15.84 -2.98
C TYR A 347 -6.08 -16.35 -4.23
N GLY A 348 -5.04 -17.18 -4.08
CA GLY A 348 -4.34 -17.78 -5.22
C GLY A 348 -3.66 -16.75 -6.15
N MET A 349 -3.17 -15.64 -5.59
CA MET A 349 -2.54 -14.55 -6.33
C MET A 349 -1.14 -14.94 -6.80
N ALA A 350 -0.87 -14.79 -8.09
CA ALA A 350 0.43 -15.14 -8.68
C ALA A 350 1.56 -14.22 -8.22
N ASP A 351 1.24 -12.94 -7.98
CA ASP A 351 2.10 -11.91 -7.41
C ASP A 351 1.22 -10.84 -6.71
N LEU A 352 1.84 -9.76 -6.21
CA LEU A 352 1.15 -8.60 -5.64
C LEU A 352 1.26 -7.37 -6.54
N THR A 353 1.34 -7.55 -7.86
CA THR A 353 1.25 -6.43 -8.81
C THR A 353 -0.13 -5.79 -8.76
N ILE A 354 -0.23 -4.55 -9.25
CA ILE A 354 -1.51 -3.82 -9.33
C ILE A 354 -2.56 -4.63 -10.10
N GLY A 355 -2.17 -5.35 -11.15
CA GLY A 355 -3.07 -6.23 -11.91
C GLY A 355 -3.61 -7.40 -11.09
N SER A 356 -2.78 -8.04 -10.26
CA SER A 356 -3.20 -9.13 -9.38
C SER A 356 -4.17 -8.64 -8.28
N TRP A 357 -3.91 -7.47 -7.70
CA TRP A 357 -4.82 -6.84 -6.75
C TRP A 357 -6.14 -6.42 -7.40
N MET A 358 -6.10 -5.83 -8.59
CA MET A 358 -7.27 -5.46 -9.37
C MET A 358 -8.16 -6.67 -9.63
N LYS A 359 -7.57 -7.81 -10.04
CA LYS A 359 -8.31 -9.05 -10.24
C LYS A 359 -9.00 -9.54 -8.96
N LEU A 360 -8.29 -9.57 -7.83
CA LEU A 360 -8.87 -9.96 -6.55
C LEU A 360 -10.01 -9.01 -6.13
N ALA A 361 -9.83 -7.70 -6.34
CA ALA A 361 -10.85 -6.70 -6.05
C ALA A 361 -12.10 -6.89 -6.91
N GLN A 362 -11.97 -7.10 -8.21
CA GLN A 362 -13.09 -7.39 -9.11
C GLN A 362 -13.85 -8.67 -8.67
N GLU A 363 -13.12 -9.74 -8.29
CA GLU A 363 -13.74 -10.96 -7.76
C GLU A 363 -14.48 -10.72 -6.44
N LEU A 364 -13.94 -9.87 -5.56
CA LEU A 364 -14.61 -9.43 -4.33
C LEU A 364 -15.80 -8.52 -4.62
N GLY A 365 -15.73 -7.67 -5.65
CA GLY A 365 -16.78 -6.76 -6.11
C GLY A 365 -17.98 -7.47 -6.74
N ASP A 366 -17.81 -8.71 -7.23
CA ASP A 366 -18.91 -9.56 -7.68
C ASP A 366 -19.74 -10.10 -6.51
N ALA A 367 -21.04 -9.76 -6.49
CA ALA A 367 -22.00 -10.21 -5.48
C ALA A 367 -22.19 -11.74 -5.44
N ASN A 368 -21.85 -12.43 -6.53
CA ASN A 368 -21.93 -13.89 -6.61
C ASN A 368 -20.78 -14.60 -5.87
N SER A 369 -19.67 -13.90 -5.59
CA SER A 369 -18.49 -14.43 -4.90
C SER A 369 -18.66 -14.58 -3.38
N LYS A 370 -19.81 -15.10 -2.93
CA LYS A 370 -20.19 -15.20 -1.51
C LYS A 370 -19.15 -15.92 -0.64
N LYS A 371 -18.56 -17.00 -1.15
CA LYS A 371 -17.55 -17.80 -0.42
C LYS A 371 -16.24 -17.01 -0.24
N LEU A 372 -15.81 -16.27 -1.26
CA LEU A 372 -14.61 -15.44 -1.22
C LEU A 372 -14.82 -14.25 -0.27
N ARG A 373 -15.92 -13.52 -0.40
CA ARG A 373 -16.32 -12.42 0.50
C ARG A 373 -16.35 -12.84 1.96
N LYS A 374 -16.96 -14.00 2.28
CA LYS A 374 -16.99 -14.56 3.63
C LYS A 374 -15.59 -14.85 4.18
N ARG A 375 -14.67 -15.35 3.34
CA ARG A 375 -13.28 -15.59 3.73
C ARG A 375 -12.54 -14.28 3.94
N PHE A 376 -12.69 -13.32 3.02
CA PHE A 376 -12.09 -11.99 3.12
C PHE A 376 -12.50 -11.29 4.42
N ARG A 377 -13.82 -11.23 4.72
CA ARG A 377 -14.32 -10.69 5.99
C ARG A 377 -13.72 -11.37 7.20
N LYS A 378 -13.60 -12.71 7.17
CA LYS A 378 -13.02 -13.47 8.28
C LYS A 378 -11.57 -13.07 8.54
N TYR A 379 -10.75 -12.99 7.50
CA TYR A 379 -9.33 -12.64 7.65
C TYR A 379 -9.11 -11.19 8.01
N MET A 380 -9.95 -10.29 7.49
CA MET A 380 -9.93 -8.87 7.80
C MET A 380 -9.95 -8.57 9.31
N TYR A 381 -10.65 -9.40 10.08
CA TYR A 381 -10.81 -9.25 11.52
C TYR A 381 -10.19 -10.40 12.33
N MET A 382 -9.24 -11.16 11.75
CA MET A 382 -8.57 -12.30 12.41
C MET A 382 -9.56 -13.32 13.03
N GLY A 383 -10.71 -13.50 12.39
CA GLY A 383 -11.82 -14.34 12.84
C GLY A 383 -12.81 -13.70 13.82
N GLY A 384 -12.60 -12.44 14.22
CA GLY A 384 -13.52 -11.64 15.03
C GLY A 384 -14.64 -10.98 14.22
N GLU A 385 -15.49 -10.24 14.93
CA GLU A 385 -16.52 -9.38 14.33
C GLU A 385 -15.99 -7.95 14.17
N GLU A 386 -16.57 -7.20 13.24
CA GLU A 386 -16.23 -5.80 13.08
C GLU A 386 -16.65 -5.00 14.33
N GLY A 387 -15.70 -4.25 14.90
CA GLY A 387 -15.84 -3.59 16.21
C GLY A 387 -16.44 -2.20 16.17
#